data_AF-C7TZQ5-F1
#
_entry.id   AF-C7TZQ5-F1
#
_cell.length_a   1.000
_cell.length_b   1.000
_cell.length_c   1.000
_cell.angle_alpha   90.00
_cell.angle_beta   90.00
_cell.angle_gamma   90.00
#
_symmetry.space_group_name_H-M   'P 1'
#
loop_
_entity.id
_entity.type
_entity.pdbx_description
1 polymer ?
#
loop_
_entity_poly.entity_id
_entity_poly.type
_entity_poly.pdbx_seq_one_letter_code
_entity_poly.pdbx_strand_id
1 'polypeptide(L)'
;MGLLTVGSPLNWPETKKNAAFIREQGIKEFLLLYHKLNSRLKHTLKWGDEIEYTLVHIDPLTGSAQLYLGATELLKSIKEKENNTSEEIIWQPEYAEYMIEGVPGIPFGRLLHAFSTVECNMKKRRLNLITHLPQNCIALTISAFPRLGCDDFCYPAAKPTPESGVSRSLFFPDAAINQGHPRFQTLTRNIRERRGAKVVINAPIYQDTCTPQPFIEKFP
;
A
#
# COMPACT_ATOMS: atom_id res chain seq x y z
N MET A 1 8.06 -3.50 2.79
CA MET A 1 8.60 -2.29 2.05
C MET A 1 9.88 -1.64 2.65
N GLY A 2 10.71 -0.97 1.82
CA GLY A 2 11.98 -0.30 2.24
C GLY A 2 11.82 1.04 2.98
N LEU A 3 12.88 1.55 3.60
CA LEU A 3 12.85 2.80 4.39
C LEU A 3 12.33 4.00 3.58
N LEU A 4 11.19 4.54 4.00
CA LEU A 4 10.61 5.74 3.41
C LEU A 4 11.11 6.99 4.16
N THR A 5 12.08 7.67 3.57
CA THR A 5 12.54 8.99 4.03
C THR A 5 11.88 10.09 3.21
N VAL A 6 11.49 11.17 3.88
CA VAL A 6 10.87 12.32 3.24
C VAL A 6 11.94 13.11 2.48
N GLY A 7 11.74 13.27 1.18
CA GLY A 7 12.54 14.11 0.30
C GLY A 7 11.67 14.81 -0.73
N SER A 8 12.28 15.62 -1.60
CA SER A 8 11.58 16.29 -2.70
C SER A 8 11.59 15.40 -3.96
N PRO A 9 10.47 14.79 -4.35
CA PRO A 9 10.43 13.92 -5.53
C PRO A 9 10.47 14.72 -6.83
N LEU A 10 11.18 14.21 -7.83
CA LEU A 10 11.24 14.78 -9.17
C LEU A 10 9.97 14.45 -9.98
N ASN A 11 9.53 15.40 -10.81
CA ASN A 11 8.50 15.13 -11.82
C ASN A 11 9.07 14.26 -12.96
N TRP A 12 8.22 13.80 -13.88
CA TRP A 12 8.68 12.91 -14.95
C TRP A 12 9.73 13.56 -15.87
N PRO A 13 9.57 14.80 -16.38
CA PRO A 13 10.60 15.45 -17.20
C PRO A 13 11.98 15.52 -16.51
N GLU A 14 12.02 15.87 -15.23
CA GLU A 14 13.25 15.92 -14.43
C GLU A 14 13.83 14.53 -14.20
N THR A 15 12.98 13.56 -13.85
CA THR A 15 13.39 12.16 -13.66
C THR A 15 13.99 11.60 -14.94
N LYS A 16 13.37 11.90 -16.10
CA LYS A 16 13.83 11.44 -17.42
C LYS A 16 15.22 11.98 -17.74
N LYS A 17 15.52 13.25 -17.43
CA LYS A 17 16.85 13.85 -17.61
C LYS A 17 17.93 13.12 -16.81
N ASN A 18 17.59 12.68 -15.59
CA ASN A 18 18.52 12.00 -14.68
C ASN A 18 18.53 10.46 -14.83
N ALA A 19 17.66 9.89 -15.67
CA ALA A 19 17.44 8.44 -15.70
C ALA A 19 18.70 7.63 -16.09
N ALA A 20 19.54 8.16 -16.99
CA ALA A 20 20.80 7.53 -17.37
C ALA A 20 21.80 7.53 -16.19
N PHE A 21 21.96 8.69 -15.55
CA PHE A 21 22.79 8.84 -14.37
C PHE A 21 22.35 7.91 -13.23
N ILE A 22 21.05 7.86 -12.91
CA ILE A 22 20.50 6.99 -11.85
C ILE A 22 20.80 5.51 -12.13
N ARG A 23 20.61 5.05 -13.38
CA ARG A 23 20.94 3.66 -13.75
C ARG A 23 22.42 3.36 -13.61
N GLU A 24 23.28 4.28 -14.06
CA GLU A 24 24.74 4.12 -13.96
C GLU A 24 25.19 4.04 -12.50
N GLN A 25 24.73 4.95 -11.65
CA GLN A 25 25.07 4.94 -10.22
C GLN A 25 24.51 3.70 -9.52
N GLY A 26 23.27 3.30 -9.83
CA GLY A 26 22.68 2.08 -9.28
C GLY A 26 23.46 0.81 -9.65
N ILE A 27 23.99 0.72 -10.87
CA ILE A 27 24.87 -0.39 -11.29
C ILE A 27 26.19 -0.35 -10.51
N LYS A 28 26.81 0.83 -10.34
CA LYS A 28 28.04 0.98 -9.55
C LYS A 28 27.81 0.56 -8.09
N GLU A 29 26.75 1.03 -7.46
CA GLU A 29 26.37 0.66 -6.10
C GLU A 29 26.13 -0.85 -5.98
N PHE A 30 25.42 -1.45 -6.95
CA PHE A 30 25.22 -2.89 -7.01
C PHE A 30 26.54 -3.66 -7.08
N LEU A 31 27.46 -3.26 -7.98
CA LEU A 31 28.77 -3.91 -8.13
C LEU A 31 29.61 -3.77 -6.85
N LEU A 32 29.62 -2.58 -6.23
CA LEU A 32 30.31 -2.35 -4.96
C LEU A 32 29.77 -3.26 -3.85
N LEU A 33 28.45 -3.35 -3.71
CA LEU A 33 27.81 -4.23 -2.74
C LEU A 33 28.11 -5.70 -3.03
N TYR A 34 28.05 -6.11 -4.30
CA TYR A 34 28.39 -7.46 -4.71
C TYR A 34 29.83 -7.82 -4.36
N HIS A 35 30.82 -7.02 -4.76
CA HIS A 35 32.23 -7.28 -4.44
C HIS A 35 32.52 -7.25 -2.93
N LYS A 36 31.82 -6.39 -2.17
CA LYS A 36 31.98 -6.31 -0.72
C LYS A 36 31.37 -7.50 0.02
N LEU A 37 30.28 -8.09 -0.50
CA LEU A 37 29.45 -9.03 0.24
C LEU A 37 29.36 -10.43 -0.40
N ASN A 38 29.92 -10.68 -1.58
CA ASN A 38 29.78 -11.95 -2.29
C ASN A 38 30.37 -13.16 -1.54
N SER A 39 31.42 -12.95 -0.75
CA SER A 39 32.06 -13.99 0.06
C SER A 39 31.43 -14.12 1.46
N ARG A 40 30.41 -13.31 1.78
CA ARG A 40 29.78 -13.31 3.09
C ARG A 40 28.95 -14.58 3.27
N LEU A 41 29.44 -15.47 4.10
CA LEU A 41 28.67 -16.60 4.61
C LEU A 41 27.74 -16.11 5.73
N LYS A 42 26.42 -16.26 5.56
CA LYS A 42 25.46 -16.06 6.65
C LYS A 42 25.27 -17.40 7.37
N HIS A 43 25.69 -17.47 8.63
CA HIS A 43 25.56 -18.69 9.45
C HIS A 43 24.14 -18.94 9.97
N THR A 44 23.21 -17.99 9.78
CA THR A 44 21.83 -18.08 10.25
C THR A 44 20.85 -17.73 9.14
N LEU A 45 19.84 -18.59 8.96
CA LEU A 45 18.68 -18.29 8.14
C LEU A 45 17.84 -17.24 8.87
N LYS A 46 17.70 -16.06 8.26
CA LYS A 46 16.78 -15.01 8.68
C LYS A 46 15.68 -14.90 7.63
N TRP A 47 14.44 -14.86 8.08
CA TRP A 47 13.26 -14.76 7.22
C TRP A 47 12.14 -14.05 7.99
N GLY A 48 11.10 -13.63 7.29
CA GLY A 48 9.97 -12.90 7.84
C GLY A 48 8.85 -12.88 6.81
N ASP A 49 7.67 -12.47 7.25
CA ASP A 49 6.51 -12.24 6.39
C ASP A 49 6.16 -10.74 6.36
N GLU A 50 5.51 -10.31 5.28
CA GLU A 50 4.91 -8.98 5.15
C GLU A 50 3.41 -9.16 4.90
N ILE A 51 2.56 -8.46 5.68
CA ILE A 51 1.10 -8.56 5.57
C ILE A 51 0.50 -7.18 5.37
N GLU A 52 -0.24 -7.04 4.28
CA GLU A 52 -1.02 -5.84 3.97
C GLU A 52 -2.43 -5.96 4.53
N TYR A 53 -2.88 -4.91 5.19
CA TYR A 53 -4.21 -4.76 5.76
C TYR A 53 -4.98 -3.69 4.99
N THR A 54 -6.19 -4.02 4.56
CA THR A 54 -7.18 -3.09 4.02
C THR A 54 -8.09 -2.62 5.15
N LEU A 55 -8.15 -1.32 5.36
CA LEU A 55 -9.00 -0.67 6.35
C LEU A 55 -10.40 -0.45 5.78
N VAL A 56 -11.42 -0.91 6.51
CA VAL A 56 -12.83 -0.83 6.09
C VAL A 56 -13.66 -0.22 7.19
N HIS A 57 -14.43 0.81 6.85
CA HIS A 57 -15.49 1.37 7.68
C HIS A 57 -16.81 0.65 7.38
N ILE A 58 -17.55 0.26 8.42
CA ILE A 58 -18.88 -0.32 8.31
C ILE A 58 -19.88 0.67 8.90
N ASP A 59 -20.73 1.25 8.07
CA ASP A 59 -21.80 2.11 8.56
C ASP A 59 -22.82 1.27 9.36
N PRO A 60 -23.03 1.52 10.67
CA PRO A 60 -23.94 0.73 11.48
C PRO A 60 -25.41 0.93 11.11
N LEU A 61 -25.78 2.02 10.43
CA LEU A 61 -27.16 2.32 10.04
C LEU A 61 -27.53 1.64 8.73
N THR A 62 -26.66 1.72 7.72
CA THR A 62 -26.92 1.20 6.37
C THR A 62 -26.35 -0.20 6.15
N GLY A 63 -25.40 -0.63 6.98
CA GLY A 63 -24.60 -1.84 6.76
C GLY A 63 -23.59 -1.70 5.61
N SER A 64 -23.39 -0.49 5.07
CA SER A 64 -22.48 -0.24 3.97
C SER A 64 -21.02 -0.43 4.41
N ALA A 65 -20.26 -1.18 3.61
CA ALA A 65 -18.82 -1.35 3.80
C ALA A 65 -18.06 -0.46 2.82
N GLN A 66 -17.17 0.37 3.34
CA GLN A 66 -16.41 1.37 2.59
C GLN A 66 -14.93 1.32 2.97
N LEU A 67 -14.04 1.64 2.05
CA LEU A 67 -12.60 1.75 2.34
C LEU A 67 -12.34 2.98 3.24
N TYR A 68 -11.74 2.76 4.40
CA TYR A 68 -11.44 3.83 5.35
C TYR A 68 -10.14 4.56 4.96
N LEU A 69 -10.26 5.81 4.51
CA LEU A 69 -9.15 6.68 4.08
C LEU A 69 -8.48 7.37 5.28
N GLY A 70 -7.81 6.59 6.13
CA GLY A 70 -7.16 7.11 7.35
C GLY A 70 -5.85 6.44 7.71
N ALA A 71 -5.20 5.72 6.79
CA ALA A 71 -3.95 5.01 7.05
C ALA A 71 -2.84 5.95 7.54
N THR A 72 -2.73 7.15 6.98
CA THR A 72 -1.72 8.13 7.36
C THR A 72 -1.90 8.59 8.81
N GLU A 73 -3.12 8.93 9.20
CA GLU A 73 -3.44 9.37 10.57
C GLU A 73 -3.27 8.22 11.57
N LEU A 74 -3.72 7.02 11.19
CA LEU A 74 -3.58 5.82 12.00
C LEU A 74 -2.12 5.46 12.27
N LEU A 75 -1.26 5.51 11.24
CA LEU A 75 0.18 5.26 11.39
C LEU A 75 0.88 6.29 12.28
N LYS A 76 0.44 7.56 12.25
CA LYS A 76 0.92 8.59 13.20
C LYS A 76 0.51 8.25 14.62
N SER A 77 -0.77 7.90 14.82
CA SER A 77 -1.31 7.51 16.14
C SER A 77 -0.57 6.31 16.74
N ILE A 78 -0.30 5.28 15.93
CA ILE A 78 0.44 4.09 16.36
C ILE A 78 1.84 4.49 16.82
N LYS A 79 2.59 5.25 16.01
CA LYS A 79 3.95 5.71 16.37
C LYS A 79 3.98 6.51 17.66
N GLU A 80 3.02 7.41 17.86
CA GLU A 80 2.95 8.25 19.06
C GLU A 80 2.68 7.43 20.34
N LYS A 81 1.81 6.41 20.26
CA LYS A 81 1.47 5.54 21.39
C LYS A 81 2.52 4.47 21.69
N GLU A 82 3.19 3.97 20.66
CA GLU A 82 4.16 2.86 20.77
C GLU A 82 5.59 3.30 21.05
N ASN A 83 5.90 4.60 21.11
CA ASN A 83 7.21 5.15 21.48
C ASN A 83 7.76 4.63 22.84
N ASN A 84 6.97 3.88 23.62
CA ASN A 84 7.33 3.29 24.91
C ASN A 84 7.29 1.74 24.96
N THR A 85 7.02 1.03 23.86
CA THR A 85 6.85 -0.44 23.85
C THR A 85 7.64 -1.13 22.75
N SER A 86 8.26 -2.27 23.13
CA SER A 86 8.94 -3.31 22.34
C SER A 86 8.86 -3.17 20.80
N GLU A 87 10.03 -3.16 20.13
CA GLU A 87 10.25 -3.20 18.67
C GLU A 87 9.75 -4.51 17.99
N GLU A 88 8.69 -5.15 18.50
CA GLU A 88 8.19 -6.44 18.04
C GLU A 88 7.42 -6.37 16.71
N ILE A 89 6.84 -5.22 16.39
CA ILE A 89 6.03 -4.98 15.19
C ILE A 89 6.53 -3.71 14.51
N ILE A 90 6.66 -3.76 13.18
CA ILE A 90 6.96 -2.58 12.37
C ILE A 90 5.77 -2.34 11.43
N TRP A 91 5.21 -1.14 11.51
CA TRP A 91 4.13 -0.68 10.65
C TRP A 91 4.66 0.27 9.56
N GLN A 92 4.27 0.02 8.32
CA GLN A 92 4.67 0.79 7.15
C GLN A 92 3.44 1.30 6.37
N PRO A 93 3.53 2.49 5.76
CA PRO A 93 2.49 2.96 4.84
C PRO A 93 2.54 2.19 3.53
N GLU A 94 1.37 1.96 2.93
CA GLU A 94 1.22 1.38 1.60
C GLU A 94 0.68 2.39 0.58
N TYR A 95 0.56 1.99 -0.69
CA TYR A 95 0.11 2.86 -1.78
C TYR A 95 -1.20 3.61 -1.50
N ALA A 96 -2.18 2.91 -0.91
CA ALA A 96 -3.50 3.47 -0.70
C ALA A 96 -3.67 4.04 0.70
N GLU A 97 -4.49 5.09 0.83
CA GLU A 97 -4.83 5.72 2.11
C GLU A 97 -5.71 4.83 3.01
N TYR A 98 -6.15 3.68 2.49
CA TYR A 98 -6.85 2.63 3.23
C TYR A 98 -5.99 1.38 3.47
N MET A 99 -4.66 1.45 3.25
CA MET A 99 -3.76 0.31 3.41
C MET A 99 -2.64 0.57 4.40
N ILE A 100 -2.32 -0.45 5.19
CA ILE A 100 -1.18 -0.49 6.10
C ILE A 100 -0.48 -1.84 5.96
N GLU A 101 0.84 -1.85 5.91
CA GLU A 101 1.66 -3.07 5.94
C GLU A 101 2.22 -3.28 7.35
N GLY A 102 2.10 -4.49 7.88
CA GLY A 102 2.70 -4.91 9.14
C GLY A 102 3.71 -6.03 8.94
N VAL A 103 4.90 -5.88 9.53
CA VAL A 103 5.98 -6.87 9.46
C VAL A 103 6.49 -7.18 10.88
N PRO A 104 7.07 -8.38 11.14
CA PRO A 104 7.72 -8.66 12.41
C PRO A 104 8.96 -7.76 12.57
N GLY A 105 9.14 -7.14 13.74
CA GLY A 105 10.28 -6.25 13.97
C GLY A 105 11.62 -6.97 14.10
N ILE A 106 11.59 -8.26 14.42
CA ILE A 106 12.76 -9.14 14.41
C ILE A 106 12.49 -10.30 13.45
N PRO A 107 13.43 -10.64 12.55
CA PRO A 107 13.31 -11.82 11.70
C PRO A 107 13.08 -13.09 12.52
N PHE A 108 12.26 -14.01 12.00
CA PHE A 108 12.00 -15.29 12.64
C PHE A 108 13.26 -16.13 12.81
N GLY A 109 13.23 -17.02 13.80
CA GLY A 109 14.32 -17.91 14.14
C GLY A 109 14.63 -18.94 13.05
N ARG A 110 15.83 -19.50 13.12
CA ARG A 110 16.35 -20.49 12.15
C ARG A 110 15.81 -21.92 12.34
N LEU A 111 15.23 -22.21 13.51
CA LEU A 111 14.80 -23.56 13.89
C LEU A 111 13.37 -23.80 13.42
N LEU A 112 13.01 -25.06 13.17
CA LEU A 112 11.66 -25.42 12.71
C LEU A 112 10.54 -24.95 13.67
N HIS A 113 10.83 -24.80 14.96
CA HIS A 113 9.85 -24.25 15.90
C HIS A 113 9.47 -22.79 15.59
N ALA A 114 10.29 -22.04 14.85
CA ALA A 114 9.95 -20.67 14.47
C ALA A 114 8.73 -20.60 13.54
N PHE A 115 8.44 -21.68 12.79
CA PHE A 115 7.22 -21.73 11.97
C PHE A 115 5.94 -21.71 12.81
N SER A 116 5.96 -22.24 14.04
CA SER A 116 4.79 -22.21 14.92
C SER A 116 4.57 -20.85 15.58
N THR A 117 5.50 -19.90 15.47
CA THR A 117 5.36 -18.55 16.03
C THR A 117 4.80 -17.53 15.04
N VAL A 118 4.78 -17.85 13.74
CA VAL A 118 4.33 -16.95 12.66
C VAL A 118 2.90 -16.51 12.87
N GLU A 119 1.97 -17.45 13.04
CA GLU A 119 0.54 -17.13 13.21
C GLU A 119 0.30 -16.30 14.49
N CYS A 120 1.02 -16.62 15.57
CA CYS A 120 0.94 -15.85 16.81
C CYS A 120 1.41 -14.40 16.60
N ASN A 121 2.49 -14.20 15.84
CA ASN A 121 2.96 -12.86 15.47
C ASN A 121 1.95 -12.12 14.58
N MET A 122 1.33 -12.78 13.60
CA MET A 122 0.27 -12.20 12.77
C MET A 122 -0.96 -11.80 13.60
N LYS A 123 -1.36 -12.64 14.56
CA LYS A 123 -2.46 -12.34 15.50
C LYS A 123 -2.13 -11.13 16.37
N LYS A 124 -0.92 -11.07 16.92
CA LYS A 124 -0.44 -9.90 17.69
C LYS A 124 -0.53 -8.62 16.86
N ARG A 125 -0.04 -8.62 15.61
CA ARG A 125 -0.16 -7.50 14.68
C ARG A 125 -1.61 -7.07 14.48
N ARG A 126 -2.50 -8.01 14.19
CA ARG A 126 -3.93 -7.72 14.01
C ARG A 126 -4.57 -7.13 15.27
N LEU A 127 -4.32 -7.72 16.44
CA LEU A 127 -4.88 -7.24 17.70
C LEU A 127 -4.37 -5.83 18.02
N ASN A 128 -3.07 -5.59 17.85
CA ASN A 128 -2.47 -4.27 18.00
C ASN A 128 -3.06 -3.23 17.04
N LEU A 129 -3.26 -3.58 15.76
CA LEU A 129 -3.91 -2.69 14.81
C LEU A 129 -5.34 -2.33 15.25
N ILE A 130 -6.11 -3.33 15.71
CA ILE A 130 -7.49 -3.15 16.15
C ILE A 130 -7.60 -2.16 17.33
N THR A 131 -6.64 -2.13 18.26
CA THR A 131 -6.69 -1.17 19.38
C THR A 131 -6.51 0.29 18.95
N HIS A 132 -6.06 0.51 17.72
CA HIS A 132 -5.84 1.85 17.16
C HIS A 132 -6.93 2.25 16.16
N LEU A 133 -7.76 1.31 15.70
CA LEU A 133 -8.81 1.60 14.73
C LEU A 133 -9.88 2.53 15.33
N PRO A 134 -10.40 3.48 14.54
CA PRO A 134 -11.58 4.23 14.91
C PRO A 134 -12.80 3.33 15.11
N GLN A 135 -13.83 3.87 15.73
CA GLN A 135 -15.11 3.18 15.86
C GLN A 135 -15.65 2.79 14.47
N ASN A 136 -16.30 1.62 14.41
CA ASN A 136 -16.89 1.05 13.19
C ASN A 136 -15.88 0.75 12.07
N CYS A 137 -14.57 0.79 12.35
CA CYS A 137 -13.54 0.40 11.41
C CYS A 137 -13.00 -1.00 11.75
N ILE A 138 -12.71 -1.78 10.71
CA ILE A 138 -12.09 -3.10 10.80
C ILE A 138 -10.89 -3.18 9.85
N ALA A 139 -9.92 -4.02 10.20
CA ALA A 139 -8.79 -4.33 9.33
C ALA A 139 -8.98 -5.72 8.72
N LEU A 140 -9.01 -5.79 7.39
CA LEU A 140 -9.13 -7.03 6.62
C LEU A 140 -7.83 -7.34 5.88
N THR A 141 -7.57 -8.61 5.63
CA THR A 141 -6.44 -9.05 4.78
C THR A 141 -7.04 -9.63 3.50
N ILE A 142 -7.56 -8.73 2.66
CA ILE A 142 -8.18 -9.05 1.37
C ILE A 142 -7.29 -8.53 0.24
N SER A 143 -7.22 -9.27 -0.87
CA SER A 143 -6.38 -8.89 -2.01
C SER A 143 -7.00 -7.81 -2.88
N ALA A 144 -8.33 -7.74 -2.95
CA ALA A 144 -9.05 -6.75 -3.73
C ALA A 144 -10.35 -6.38 -3.01
N PHE A 145 -10.61 -5.07 -2.89
CA PHE A 145 -11.89 -4.59 -2.38
C PHE A 145 -12.95 -4.68 -3.51
N PRO A 146 -14.04 -5.44 -3.34
CA PRO A 146 -14.94 -5.74 -4.46
C PRO A 146 -15.61 -4.54 -5.12
N ARG A 147 -15.81 -3.44 -4.37
CA ARG A 147 -16.47 -2.23 -4.86
C ARG A 147 -15.49 -1.09 -5.17
N LEU A 148 -14.21 -1.38 -5.36
CA LEU A 148 -13.19 -0.37 -5.61
C LEU A 148 -13.55 0.49 -6.83
N GLY A 149 -13.65 1.80 -6.65
CA GLY A 149 -14.00 2.74 -7.72
C GLY A 149 -15.48 2.79 -8.09
N CYS A 150 -16.35 2.03 -7.41
CA CYS A 150 -17.80 2.22 -7.50
C CYS A 150 -18.23 3.49 -6.75
N ASP A 151 -19.45 3.95 -6.98
CA ASP A 151 -20.03 5.02 -6.14
C ASP A 151 -20.00 4.64 -4.66
N ASP A 152 -19.66 5.63 -3.83
CA ASP A 152 -19.65 5.53 -2.36
C ASP A 152 -18.70 4.46 -1.80
N PHE A 153 -17.63 4.09 -2.52
CA PHE A 153 -16.75 3.00 -2.09
C PHE A 153 -15.80 3.35 -0.94
N CYS A 154 -15.64 4.63 -0.57
CA CYS A 154 -14.67 5.09 0.43
C CYS A 154 -15.26 6.03 1.47
N TYR A 155 -14.67 6.01 2.67
CA TYR A 155 -15.03 6.85 3.81
C TYR A 155 -13.78 7.54 4.39
N PRO A 156 -13.76 8.87 4.57
CA PRO A 156 -14.78 9.82 4.14
C PRO A 156 -15.00 9.80 2.62
N ALA A 157 -16.19 10.22 2.20
CA ALA A 157 -16.55 10.24 0.77
C ALA A 157 -15.61 11.17 -0.01
N ALA A 158 -15.07 10.67 -1.11
CA ALA A 158 -14.17 11.42 -1.99
C ALA A 158 -14.55 11.22 -3.45
N LYS A 159 -14.32 12.26 -4.28
CA LYS A 159 -14.68 12.25 -5.70
C LYS A 159 -13.44 12.20 -6.59
N PRO A 160 -13.49 11.46 -7.72
CA PRO A 160 -12.43 11.43 -8.71
C PRO A 160 -12.25 12.79 -9.41
N THR A 161 -11.03 13.07 -9.85
CA THR A 161 -10.62 14.32 -10.50
C THR A 161 -9.99 14.03 -11.86
N PRO A 162 -10.77 13.62 -12.87
CA PRO A 162 -10.23 13.13 -14.14
C PRO A 162 -9.46 14.18 -14.95
N GLU A 163 -9.77 15.47 -14.79
CA GLU A 163 -9.14 16.54 -15.57
C GLU A 163 -7.83 17.05 -14.95
N SER A 164 -7.76 17.11 -13.62
CA SER A 164 -6.70 17.82 -12.89
C SER A 164 -5.93 16.96 -11.90
N GLY A 165 -6.46 15.80 -11.54
CA GLY A 165 -5.89 14.93 -10.52
C GLY A 165 -4.52 14.35 -10.86
N VAL A 166 -3.86 13.83 -9.84
CA VAL A 166 -2.62 13.04 -9.93
C VAL A 166 -2.87 11.83 -10.81
N SER A 167 -3.89 11.02 -10.45
CA SER A 167 -4.28 9.81 -11.17
C SER A 167 -5.01 10.11 -12.48
N ARG A 168 -5.80 11.20 -12.52
CA ARG A 168 -6.78 11.48 -13.58
C ARG A 168 -7.76 10.30 -13.80
N SER A 169 -8.00 9.53 -12.75
CA SER A 169 -8.93 8.40 -12.81
C SER A 169 -10.36 8.90 -12.96
N LEU A 170 -11.19 8.10 -13.63
CA LEU A 170 -12.64 8.31 -13.70
C LEU A 170 -13.34 7.80 -12.44
N PHE A 171 -12.71 6.88 -11.71
CA PHE A 171 -13.34 6.09 -10.65
C PHE A 171 -12.64 6.23 -9.30
N PHE A 172 -11.34 6.50 -9.30
CA PHE A 172 -10.49 6.46 -8.09
C PHE A 172 -10.07 7.88 -7.68
N PRO A 173 -10.54 8.41 -6.53
CA PRO A 173 -10.14 9.71 -6.04
C PRO A 173 -8.68 9.74 -5.60
N ASP A 174 -7.99 10.85 -5.84
CA ASP A 174 -6.61 11.03 -5.37
C ASP A 174 -6.51 10.99 -3.84
N ALA A 175 -7.59 11.28 -3.11
CA ALA A 175 -7.68 11.13 -1.65
C ALA A 175 -7.49 9.68 -1.19
N ALA A 176 -7.76 8.69 -2.06
CA ALA A 176 -7.54 7.29 -1.77
C ALA A 176 -6.10 6.82 -2.05
N ILE A 177 -5.26 7.66 -2.68
CA ILE A 177 -3.81 7.48 -2.71
C ILE A 177 -3.26 7.92 -1.36
N ASN A 178 -2.21 7.26 -0.86
CA ASN A 178 -1.58 7.64 0.40
C ASN A 178 -1.19 9.14 0.43
N GLN A 179 -1.66 9.83 1.47
CA GLN A 179 -1.49 11.26 1.70
C GLN A 179 -0.26 11.58 2.56
N GLY A 180 0.23 10.60 3.32
CA GLY A 180 1.34 10.76 4.25
C GLY A 180 2.72 10.78 3.61
N HIS A 181 2.87 10.22 2.39
CA HIS A 181 4.18 10.13 1.75
C HIS A 181 4.16 10.51 0.24
N PRO A 182 4.99 11.48 -0.19
CA PRO A 182 4.91 12.05 -1.54
C PRO A 182 5.33 11.08 -2.67
N ARG A 183 5.98 9.96 -2.31
CA ARG A 183 6.34 8.86 -3.23
C ARG A 183 5.14 8.35 -4.02
N PHE A 184 4.01 8.13 -3.37
CA PHE A 184 2.89 7.39 -3.98
C PHE A 184 2.20 8.24 -5.06
N GLN A 185 1.88 9.50 -4.74
CA GLN A 185 1.34 10.45 -5.72
C GLN A 185 2.34 10.72 -6.86
N THR A 186 3.62 10.87 -6.55
CA THR A 186 4.66 11.06 -7.57
C THR A 186 4.73 9.85 -8.51
N LEU A 187 4.72 8.63 -7.97
CA LEU A 187 4.75 7.41 -8.76
C LEU A 187 3.55 7.36 -9.72
N THR A 188 2.34 7.64 -9.22
CA THR A 188 1.12 7.67 -10.04
C THR A 188 1.22 8.69 -11.17
N ARG A 189 1.62 9.93 -10.87
CA ARG A 189 1.79 10.98 -11.88
C ARG A 189 2.85 10.61 -12.92
N ASN A 190 4.03 10.18 -12.47
CA ASN A 190 5.17 9.92 -13.35
C ASN A 190 4.93 8.71 -14.26
N ILE A 191 4.22 7.67 -13.80
CA ILE A 191 3.82 6.54 -14.66
C ILE A 191 2.90 7.02 -15.78
N ARG A 192 1.87 7.80 -15.45
CA ARG A 192 0.92 8.35 -16.43
C ARG A 192 1.62 9.25 -17.45
N GLU A 193 2.46 10.17 -16.99
CA GLU A 193 3.20 11.10 -17.84
C GLU A 193 4.23 10.38 -18.72
N ARG A 194 4.94 9.39 -18.19
CA ARG A 194 5.86 8.56 -18.96
C ARG A 194 5.13 7.78 -20.06
N ARG A 195 3.95 7.23 -19.76
CA ARG A 195 3.14 6.48 -20.71
C ARG A 195 2.48 7.40 -21.75
N GLY A 196 2.27 8.67 -21.42
CA GLY A 196 1.50 9.61 -22.25
C GLY A 196 -0.01 9.37 -22.22
N ALA A 197 -0.48 8.42 -21.41
CA ALA A 197 -1.88 8.04 -21.28
C ALA A 197 -2.12 7.40 -19.90
N LYS A 198 -3.39 7.25 -19.53
CA LYS A 198 -3.79 6.50 -18.32
C LYS A 198 -3.33 5.04 -18.42
N VAL A 199 -3.07 4.42 -17.28
CA VAL A 199 -2.95 2.96 -17.20
C VAL A 199 -4.30 2.34 -17.55
N VAL A 200 -4.29 1.21 -18.25
CA VAL A 200 -5.51 0.53 -18.71
C VAL A 200 -5.38 -0.94 -18.35
N ILE A 201 -6.37 -1.44 -17.62
CA ILE A 201 -6.49 -2.84 -17.22
C ILE A 201 -7.91 -3.26 -17.59
N ASN A 202 -8.04 -4.16 -18.56
CA ASN A 202 -9.33 -4.70 -18.97
C ASN A 202 -9.43 -6.13 -18.42
N ALA A 203 -10.26 -6.31 -17.40
CA ALA A 203 -10.57 -7.64 -16.87
C ALA A 203 -11.77 -8.23 -17.62
N PRO A 204 -11.79 -9.54 -17.94
CA PRO A 204 -12.95 -10.17 -18.53
C PRO A 204 -14.13 -10.14 -17.56
N ILE A 205 -15.28 -9.65 -18.01
CA ILE A 205 -16.51 -9.63 -17.23
C ILE A 205 -17.13 -11.04 -17.21
N TYR A 206 -17.52 -11.51 -16.03
CA TYR A 206 -18.24 -12.77 -15.88
C TYR A 206 -19.62 -12.69 -16.56
N GLN A 207 -19.89 -13.65 -17.45
CA GLN A 207 -21.14 -13.71 -18.22
C GLN A 207 -22.15 -14.59 -17.48
N ASP A 208 -23.08 -13.94 -16.78
CA ASP A 208 -24.28 -14.56 -16.24
C ASP A 208 -25.46 -14.28 -17.18
N THR A 209 -26.59 -14.95 -16.93
CA THR A 209 -27.86 -14.85 -17.67
C THR A 209 -28.33 -13.39 -17.84
N CYS A 210 -28.07 -12.55 -16.85
CA CYS A 210 -28.47 -11.14 -16.84
C CYS A 210 -27.30 -10.16 -17.01
N THR A 211 -26.08 -10.63 -17.31
CA THR A 211 -24.96 -9.71 -17.62
C THR A 211 -25.23 -9.02 -18.97
N PRO A 212 -25.22 -7.68 -19.04
CA PRO A 212 -25.46 -6.96 -20.30
C PRO A 212 -24.49 -7.39 -21.42
N GLN A 213 -25.02 -7.54 -22.64
CA GLN A 213 -24.23 -7.87 -23.83
C GLN A 213 -24.55 -6.89 -24.97
N PRO A 214 -23.61 -6.01 -25.38
CA PRO A 214 -22.27 -5.85 -24.80
C PRO A 214 -22.32 -5.24 -23.39
N PHE A 215 -21.35 -5.58 -22.55
CA PHE A 215 -21.15 -4.87 -21.29
C PHE A 215 -20.61 -3.47 -21.60
N ILE A 216 -21.35 -2.45 -21.18
CA ILE A 216 -20.96 -1.05 -21.33
C ILE A 216 -20.77 -0.48 -19.94
N GLU A 217 -19.53 -0.13 -19.61
CA GLU A 217 -19.18 0.54 -18.36
C GLU A 217 -19.91 1.89 -18.29
N LYS A 218 -20.56 2.17 -17.16
CA LYS A 218 -21.15 3.49 -16.92
C LYS A 218 -20.06 4.40 -16.37
N PHE A 219 -19.74 5.46 -17.10
CA PHE A 219 -18.84 6.49 -16.64
C PHE A 219 -19.61 7.55 -15.84
N PRO A 220 -19.08 8.03 -14.69
CA PRO A 220 -19.62 9.19 -14.00
C PRO A 220 -19.45 10.49 -14.80
#